data_AF-A0A7Y9JM08-F1
#
_entry.id   AF-A0A7Y9JM08-F1
#
_cell.length_a   1.000
_cell.length_b   1.000
_cell.length_c   1.000
_cell.angle_alpha   90.00
_cell.angle_beta   90.00
_cell.angle_gamma   90.00
#
_symmetry.space_group_name_H-M   'P 1'
#
loop_
_entity.id
_entity.type
_entity.pdbx_description
1 polymer ?
#
loop_
_entity_poly.entity_id
_entity_poly.type
_entity_poly.pdbx_seq_one_letter_code
_entity_poly.pdbx_strand_id
1 'polypeptide(L)'
;MPSPHLFHKRVLVPTVGAVLALGLAGCTTSTSEPTPTPTNTESLASAADGVSSSANLFFSLLAAADIDPDAVQVEPAVELDLEEPLSVLLTPEVYAQIEDRPKILSLDDVMVSGDEKDATASVTYEMAGDELTDTFDLRLIGENPPQSLDYAIVIPKDEFGIDATGVDLLPADTEYRIHGVDVSAAFLAARGWSTDGTVPRIPAFGGTYPLEITVPGVEGFTDTLELRTSTFYGGDGTDGKLTEFAHSHGF
;
A
#
# COMPACT_ATOMS: atom_id res chain seq x y z
N MET A 1 50.28 -8.35 12.14
CA MET A 1 50.95 -9.65 12.38
C MET A 1 51.56 -9.61 13.78
N PRO A 2 51.57 -10.70 14.57
CA PRO A 2 51.24 -12.09 14.21
C PRO A 2 50.04 -12.69 14.98
N SER A 3 49.28 -13.55 14.30
CA SER A 3 48.75 -14.80 14.89
C SER A 3 49.92 -15.80 14.89
N PRO A 4 50.01 -16.85 15.77
CA PRO A 4 49.08 -17.97 15.60
C PRO A 4 48.89 -19.00 16.75
N HIS A 5 47.97 -19.95 16.49
CA HIS A 5 48.01 -21.38 16.91
C HIS A 5 47.97 -21.73 18.42
N LEU A 6 47.53 -22.92 18.85
CA LEU A 6 46.65 -23.97 18.30
C LEU A 6 46.30 -24.87 19.48
N PHE A 7 45.07 -25.40 19.56
CA PHE A 7 44.88 -26.75 20.08
C PHE A 7 44.05 -27.57 19.10
N HIS A 8 44.33 -28.87 19.06
CA HIS A 8 44.15 -29.73 17.89
C HIS A 8 43.85 -31.16 18.38
N LYS A 9 43.24 -32.00 17.52
CA LYS A 9 42.97 -33.46 17.71
C LYS A 9 41.77 -33.77 18.63
N ARG A 10 40.94 -34.82 18.42
CA ARG A 10 40.81 -35.95 17.45
C ARG A 10 39.35 -36.53 17.61
N VAL A 11 38.76 -37.47 16.85
CA VAL A 11 39.09 -38.42 15.75
C VAL A 11 37.72 -38.71 15.01
N LEU A 12 37.62 -38.90 13.67
CA LEU A 12 37.62 -40.18 12.90
C LEU A 12 36.61 -41.25 13.41
N VAL A 13 35.84 -42.02 12.62
CA VAL A 13 35.88 -42.46 11.19
C VAL A 13 34.43 -42.72 10.70
N PRO A 14 34.08 -42.60 9.39
CA PRO A 14 32.83 -43.13 8.81
C PRO A 14 32.85 -44.66 8.58
N THR A 15 31.69 -45.25 8.23
CA THR A 15 31.61 -46.64 7.73
C THR A 15 30.89 -46.70 6.39
N VAL A 16 31.55 -47.31 5.39
CA VAL A 16 30.99 -47.61 4.07
C VAL A 16 30.41 -49.03 4.08
N GLY A 17 29.28 -49.24 3.41
CA GLY A 17 28.65 -50.56 3.26
C GLY A 17 27.82 -50.67 1.99
N ALA A 18 28.49 -50.83 0.84
CA ALA A 18 27.81 -51.14 -0.42
C ALA A 18 27.60 -52.65 -0.56
N VAL A 19 26.41 -53.08 -1.01
CA VAL A 19 26.18 -54.44 -1.52
C VAL A 19 25.38 -54.33 -2.82
N LEU A 20 26.04 -54.66 -3.94
CA LEU A 20 25.38 -55.02 -5.19
C LEU A 20 24.94 -56.48 -5.11
N ALA A 21 23.72 -56.78 -5.56
CA ALA A 21 23.26 -58.14 -5.83
C ALA A 21 22.63 -58.20 -7.24
N LEU A 22 23.32 -58.87 -8.16
CA LEU A 22 22.79 -59.26 -9.47
C LEU A 22 22.24 -60.69 -9.35
N GLY A 23 20.98 -60.89 -9.74
CA GLY A 23 20.31 -62.19 -9.81
C GLY A 23 19.37 -62.24 -11.00
N LEU A 24 19.45 -63.32 -11.79
CA LEU A 24 18.85 -63.43 -13.11
C LEU A 24 17.50 -64.17 -13.13
N ALA A 25 16.62 -63.69 -14.01
CA ALA A 25 15.63 -64.42 -14.81
C ALA A 25 14.43 -65.14 -14.15
N GLY A 26 13.24 -64.82 -14.67
CA GLY A 26 12.23 -65.85 -15.02
C GLY A 26 10.85 -65.73 -14.38
N CYS A 27 9.93 -65.01 -15.04
CA CYS A 27 8.60 -65.49 -15.50
C CYS A 27 7.63 -64.35 -15.78
N THR A 28 6.79 -64.53 -16.80
CA THR A 28 5.87 -63.53 -17.34
C THR A 28 4.51 -63.51 -16.65
N THR A 29 4.09 -62.36 -16.14
CA THR A 29 2.69 -61.92 -16.16
C THR A 29 2.66 -60.41 -16.34
N SER A 30 2.12 -59.94 -17.47
CA SER A 30 1.91 -58.52 -17.71
C SER A 30 0.73 -58.02 -16.86
N THR A 31 1.01 -57.71 -15.61
CA THR A 31 0.14 -56.89 -14.79
C THR A 31 0.52 -55.44 -15.08
N SER A 32 -0.26 -54.77 -15.91
CA SER A 32 -0.11 -53.32 -16.08
C SER A 32 -0.38 -52.67 -14.73
N GLU A 33 0.66 -52.17 -14.05
CA GLU A 33 0.46 -51.23 -12.97
C GLU A 33 -0.39 -50.07 -13.51
N PRO A 34 -1.38 -49.58 -12.75
CA PRO A 34 -2.01 -48.32 -13.10
C PRO A 34 -0.93 -47.26 -12.93
N THR A 35 -0.28 -46.88 -14.03
CA THR A 35 0.51 -45.65 -14.11
C THR A 35 -0.35 -44.56 -13.47
N PRO A 36 0.11 -43.88 -12.40
CA PRO A 36 -0.64 -42.75 -11.89
C PRO A 36 -0.74 -41.77 -13.05
N THR A 37 -1.96 -41.60 -13.57
CA THR A 37 -2.28 -40.43 -14.39
C THR A 37 -1.77 -39.24 -13.59
N PRO A 38 -0.98 -38.32 -14.18
CA PRO A 38 -0.67 -37.10 -13.48
C PRO A 38 -2.01 -36.46 -13.15
N THR A 39 -2.39 -36.47 -11.87
CA THR A 39 -3.44 -35.58 -11.39
C THR A 39 -2.98 -34.22 -11.83
N ASN A 40 -3.76 -33.59 -12.72
CA ASN A 40 -3.43 -32.26 -13.20
C ASN A 40 -3.12 -31.42 -11.98
N THR A 41 -1.96 -30.76 -11.96
CA THR A 41 -1.64 -29.79 -10.92
C THR A 41 -2.79 -28.78 -10.93
N GLU A 42 -3.64 -28.86 -9.90
CA GLU A 42 -4.80 -27.97 -9.81
C GLU A 42 -4.28 -26.53 -9.80
N SER A 43 -5.06 -25.59 -10.35
CA SER A 43 -4.71 -24.17 -10.21
C SER A 43 -4.71 -23.85 -8.72
N LEU A 44 -3.54 -23.58 -8.15
CA LEU A 44 -3.32 -23.64 -6.69
C LEU A 44 -3.79 -22.39 -5.93
N ALA A 45 -4.28 -21.38 -6.63
CA ALA A 45 -5.01 -20.24 -6.10
C ALA A 45 -6.19 -19.91 -7.02
N SER A 46 -7.33 -19.54 -6.42
CA SER A 46 -8.47 -18.97 -7.14
C SER A 46 -8.35 -17.45 -7.24
N ALA A 47 -9.14 -16.82 -8.11
CA ALA A 47 -9.22 -15.37 -8.20
C ALA A 47 -9.62 -14.71 -6.85
N ALA A 48 -10.50 -15.36 -6.07
CA ALA A 48 -10.87 -14.88 -4.74
C ALA A 48 -9.71 -14.96 -3.73
N ASP A 49 -8.84 -15.97 -3.83
CA ASP A 49 -7.61 -16.05 -3.02
C ASP A 49 -6.62 -14.95 -3.43
N GLY A 50 -6.53 -14.64 -4.73
CA GLY A 50 -5.75 -13.52 -5.27
C GLY A 50 -6.20 -12.17 -4.73
N VAL A 51 -7.48 -11.83 -4.90
CA VAL A 51 -8.10 -10.62 -4.33
C VAL A 51 -7.87 -10.51 -2.83
N SER A 52 -8.10 -11.61 -2.08
CA SER A 52 -7.88 -11.64 -0.63
C SER A 52 -6.42 -11.39 -0.26
N SER A 53 -5.48 -11.97 -1.01
CA SER A 53 -4.04 -11.82 -0.76
C SER A 53 -3.55 -10.42 -1.09
N SER A 54 -3.97 -9.85 -2.23
CA SER A 54 -3.66 -8.48 -2.63
C SER A 54 -4.20 -7.44 -1.65
N ALA A 55 -5.45 -7.57 -1.20
CA ALA A 55 -6.02 -6.68 -0.19
C ALA A 55 -5.25 -6.74 1.14
N ASN A 56 -4.95 -7.95 1.65
CA ASN A 56 -4.17 -8.12 2.87
C ASN A 56 -2.73 -7.59 2.73
N LEU A 57 -2.11 -7.76 1.57
CA LEU A 57 -0.79 -7.18 1.27
C LEU A 57 -0.85 -5.66 1.31
N PHE A 58 -1.79 -5.04 0.58
CA PHE A 58 -1.96 -3.58 0.54
C PHE A 58 -2.13 -2.98 1.96
N PHE A 59 -3.03 -3.53 2.79
CA PHE A 59 -3.17 -3.04 4.18
C PHE A 59 -1.93 -3.31 5.04
N SER A 60 -1.16 -4.36 4.76
CA SER A 60 0.14 -4.59 5.43
C SER A 60 1.19 -3.55 5.03
N LEU A 61 1.20 -3.12 3.76
CA LEU A 61 2.06 -2.07 3.24
C LEU A 61 1.69 -0.69 3.83
N LEU A 62 0.38 -0.38 3.96
CA LEU A 62 -0.08 0.82 4.67
C LEU A 62 0.42 0.85 6.12
N ALA A 63 0.20 -0.24 6.88
CA ALA A 63 0.66 -0.36 8.26
C ALA A 63 2.20 -0.32 8.39
N ALA A 64 2.95 -0.69 7.35
CA ALA A 64 4.41 -0.55 7.29
C ALA A 64 4.90 0.85 6.84
N ALA A 65 4.04 1.64 6.18
CA ALA A 65 4.40 2.81 5.37
C ALA A 65 5.42 2.49 4.26
N ASP A 66 5.26 1.32 3.65
CA ASP A 66 6.06 0.82 2.53
C ASP A 66 5.19 0.84 1.26
N ILE A 67 4.87 2.04 0.77
CA ILE A 67 3.89 2.23 -0.31
C ILE A 67 4.42 1.67 -1.63
N ASP A 68 3.67 0.72 -2.20
CA ASP A 68 3.86 0.21 -3.56
C ASP A 68 2.83 0.86 -4.50
N PRO A 69 3.25 1.74 -5.44
CA PRO A 69 2.35 2.33 -6.43
C PRO A 69 1.67 1.31 -7.35
N ASP A 70 2.32 0.17 -7.64
CA ASP A 70 1.75 -0.85 -8.54
C ASP A 70 0.55 -1.56 -7.89
N ALA A 71 0.44 -1.52 -6.56
CA ALA A 71 -0.70 -2.05 -5.81
C ALA A 71 -1.96 -1.13 -5.86
N VAL A 72 -1.90 0.01 -6.56
CA VAL A 72 -2.97 1.01 -6.59
C VAL A 72 -3.27 1.48 -8.02
N GLN A 73 -4.55 1.54 -8.37
CA GLN A 73 -5.05 2.12 -9.60
C GLN A 73 -5.99 3.29 -9.30
N VAL A 74 -5.56 4.52 -9.60
CA VAL A 74 -6.39 5.72 -9.45
C VAL A 74 -7.29 5.91 -10.68
N GLU A 75 -8.59 6.11 -10.49
CA GLU A 75 -9.58 6.33 -11.55
C GLU A 75 -10.20 7.75 -11.55
N PRO A 76 -10.27 8.46 -12.70
CA PRO A 76 -9.74 8.08 -14.01
C PRO A 76 -8.20 8.02 -14.01
N ALA A 77 -7.65 7.14 -14.84
CA ALA A 77 -6.23 6.75 -14.86
C ALA A 77 -5.25 7.91 -14.63
N VAL A 78 -4.59 7.86 -13.47
CA VAL A 78 -3.42 8.69 -13.11
C VAL A 78 -2.31 7.75 -12.64
N GLU A 79 -1.11 7.98 -13.16
CA GLU A 79 0.11 7.29 -12.72
C GLU A 79 0.60 7.91 -11.41
N LEU A 80 0.87 7.07 -10.40
CA LEU A 80 1.37 7.52 -9.09
C LEU A 80 2.90 7.50 -9.06
N ASP A 81 3.49 8.58 -9.58
CA ASP A 81 4.93 8.81 -9.46
C ASP A 81 5.26 9.37 -8.07
N LEU A 82 6.04 8.63 -7.28
CA LEU A 82 6.49 9.04 -5.94
C LEU A 82 7.62 10.10 -5.96
N GLU A 83 8.22 10.38 -7.12
CA GLU A 83 9.19 11.46 -7.30
C GLU A 83 8.52 12.84 -7.56
N GLU A 84 7.24 12.86 -7.93
CA GLU A 84 6.47 14.09 -8.18
C GLU A 84 6.08 14.82 -6.86
N PRO A 85 6.13 16.17 -6.79
CA PRO A 85 5.89 16.91 -5.55
C PRO A 85 4.54 16.64 -4.86
N LEU A 86 3.50 16.30 -5.62
CA LEU A 86 2.18 15.99 -5.07
C LEU A 86 2.17 14.66 -4.29
N SER A 87 3.04 13.72 -4.63
CA SER A 87 3.10 12.40 -3.99
C SER A 87 3.92 12.40 -2.70
N VAL A 88 4.43 13.56 -2.24
CA VAL A 88 5.31 13.64 -1.06
C VAL A 88 4.68 13.02 0.20
N LEU A 89 3.35 13.11 0.35
CA LEU A 89 2.62 12.55 1.50
C LEU A 89 2.51 11.01 1.46
N LEU A 90 2.77 10.39 0.31
CA LEU A 90 2.85 8.93 0.14
C LEU A 90 4.26 8.40 0.42
N THR A 91 5.27 9.27 0.46
CA THR A 91 6.67 8.84 0.67
C THR A 91 6.88 8.28 2.08
N PRO A 92 7.81 7.33 2.26
CA PRO A 92 8.14 6.81 3.59
C PRO A 92 8.67 7.88 4.57
N GLU A 93 9.18 9.01 4.09
CA GLU A 93 9.64 10.10 4.97
C GLU A 93 8.49 10.77 5.72
N VAL A 94 7.36 11.00 5.03
CA VAL A 94 6.14 11.60 5.61
C VAL A 94 5.21 10.54 6.18
N TYR A 95 4.84 9.52 5.39
CA TYR A 95 3.77 8.60 5.77
C TYR A 95 4.13 7.71 6.96
N ALA A 96 5.42 7.40 7.16
CA ALA A 96 5.85 6.64 8.34
C ALA A 96 5.71 7.41 9.67
N GLN A 97 5.57 8.75 9.63
CA GLN A 97 5.32 9.57 10.83
C GLN A 97 3.86 9.51 11.30
N ILE A 98 2.93 9.10 10.43
CA ILE A 98 1.51 9.03 10.75
C ILE A 98 1.30 7.83 11.69
N GLU A 99 0.94 8.08 12.95
CA GLU A 99 0.89 7.03 13.97
C GLU A 99 -0.34 6.12 13.85
N ASP A 100 -1.42 6.62 13.24
CA ASP A 100 -2.77 6.06 13.29
C ASP A 100 -3.28 5.53 11.94
N ARG A 101 -2.33 5.09 11.12
CA ARG A 101 -2.54 4.49 9.78
C ARG A 101 -3.52 3.29 9.80
N PRO A 102 -4.26 3.06 8.70
CA PRO A 102 -5.18 1.94 8.55
C PRO A 102 -4.56 0.59 8.90
N LYS A 103 -5.21 -0.12 9.81
CA LYS A 103 -4.83 -1.46 10.22
C LYS A 103 -6.02 -2.39 10.07
N ILE A 104 -5.93 -3.32 9.13
CA ILE A 104 -6.99 -4.28 8.84
C ILE A 104 -7.35 -5.15 10.06
N LEU A 105 -8.65 -5.35 10.26
CA LEU A 105 -9.24 -6.20 11.29
C LEU A 105 -9.92 -7.42 10.66
N SER A 106 -10.67 -7.23 9.57
CA SER A 106 -11.23 -8.31 8.74
C SER A 106 -11.33 -7.92 7.27
N LEU A 107 -11.36 -8.93 6.41
CA LEU A 107 -11.72 -8.83 4.99
C LEU A 107 -12.86 -9.81 4.73
N ASP A 108 -13.98 -9.30 4.23
CA ASP A 108 -15.25 -10.00 4.10
C ASP A 108 -15.86 -9.72 2.71
N ASP A 109 -16.92 -10.45 2.37
CA ASP A 109 -17.72 -10.25 1.14
C ASP A 109 -16.93 -10.12 -0.17
N VAL A 110 -15.84 -10.88 -0.31
CA VAL A 110 -15.04 -10.93 -1.56
C VAL A 110 -15.87 -11.49 -2.70
N MET A 111 -16.13 -10.66 -3.71
CA MET A 111 -16.88 -10.98 -4.92
C MET A 111 -16.02 -10.72 -6.16
N VAL A 112 -15.89 -11.72 -7.03
CA VAL A 112 -15.10 -11.63 -8.27
C VAL A 112 -16.02 -11.60 -9.50
N SER A 113 -15.67 -10.82 -10.52
CA SER A 113 -16.38 -10.77 -11.80
C SER A 113 -16.35 -12.13 -12.53
N GLY A 114 -17.32 -12.36 -13.42
CA GLY A 114 -17.40 -13.60 -14.20
C GLY A 114 -16.28 -13.78 -15.24
N ASP A 115 -15.44 -12.76 -15.45
CA ASP A 115 -14.23 -12.81 -16.28
C ASP A 115 -12.93 -12.62 -15.46
N GLU A 116 -13.03 -12.64 -14.13
CA GLU A 116 -11.95 -12.62 -13.13
C GLU A 116 -11.07 -11.35 -13.12
N LYS A 117 -11.42 -10.31 -13.88
CA LYS A 117 -10.63 -9.07 -14.00
C LYS A 117 -10.92 -8.02 -12.97
N ASP A 118 -12.17 -7.92 -12.54
CA ASP A 118 -12.62 -6.94 -11.56
C ASP A 118 -13.17 -7.68 -10.34
N ALA A 119 -13.01 -7.10 -9.17
CA ALA A 119 -13.54 -7.65 -7.93
C ALA A 119 -13.96 -6.52 -6.99
N THR A 120 -14.78 -6.87 -6.01
CA THR A 120 -15.19 -5.98 -4.92
C THR A 120 -14.99 -6.74 -3.60
N ALA A 121 -14.54 -6.05 -2.55
CA ALA A 121 -14.43 -6.62 -1.22
C ALA A 121 -14.85 -5.59 -0.16
N SER A 122 -15.27 -6.08 1.01
CA SER A 122 -15.52 -5.24 2.19
C SER A 122 -14.39 -5.43 3.20
N VAL A 123 -13.83 -4.34 3.70
CA VAL A 123 -12.77 -4.35 4.72
C VAL A 123 -13.26 -3.66 5.98
N THR A 124 -13.03 -4.28 7.13
CA THR A 124 -13.13 -3.62 8.43
C THR A 124 -11.73 -3.35 8.96
N TYR A 125 -11.45 -2.11 9.38
CA TYR A 125 -10.12 -1.68 9.80
C TYR A 125 -10.19 -0.65 10.94
N GLU A 126 -9.10 -0.54 11.68
CA GLU A 126 -8.86 0.47 12.71
C GLU A 126 -8.09 1.64 12.07
N MET A 127 -8.55 2.88 12.28
CA MET A 127 -7.86 4.11 11.85
C MET A 127 -8.21 5.25 12.80
N ALA A 128 -7.23 6.05 13.24
CA ALA A 128 -7.45 7.18 14.14
C ALA A 128 -8.25 6.85 15.43
N GLY A 129 -8.16 5.59 15.90
CA GLY A 129 -8.85 5.08 17.09
C GLY A 129 -10.30 4.63 16.87
N ASP A 130 -10.83 4.75 15.65
CA ASP A 130 -12.18 4.30 15.29
C ASP A 130 -12.14 3.03 14.42
N GLU A 131 -13.19 2.20 14.53
CA GLU A 131 -13.43 1.02 13.68
C GLU A 131 -14.31 1.45 12.50
N LEU A 132 -13.82 1.22 11.28
CA LEU A 132 -14.46 1.62 10.03
C LEU A 132 -14.66 0.40 9.12
N THR A 133 -15.74 0.41 8.34
CA THR A 133 -16.03 -0.62 7.35
C THR A 133 -16.33 0.03 6.01
N ASP A 134 -15.50 -0.26 5.00
CA ASP A 134 -15.64 0.25 3.63
C ASP A 134 -15.75 -0.90 2.63
N THR A 135 -16.41 -0.65 1.50
CA THR A 135 -16.39 -1.51 0.33
C THR A 135 -15.55 -0.84 -0.76
N PHE A 136 -14.66 -1.60 -1.39
CA PHE A 136 -13.73 -1.10 -2.40
C PHE A 136 -13.60 -2.09 -3.56
N ASP A 137 -13.27 -1.56 -4.73
CA ASP A 137 -13.04 -2.35 -5.93
C ASP A 137 -11.54 -2.68 -6.08
N LEU A 138 -11.27 -3.79 -6.76
CA LEU A 138 -9.93 -4.21 -7.15
C LEU A 138 -9.92 -4.62 -8.63
N ARG A 139 -8.78 -4.42 -9.30
CA ARG A 139 -8.59 -4.85 -10.69
C ARG A 139 -7.32 -5.67 -10.87
N LEU A 140 -7.43 -6.74 -11.66
CA LEU A 140 -6.34 -7.62 -12.04
C LEU A 140 -5.25 -6.84 -12.80
N ILE A 141 -4.04 -6.82 -12.23
CA ILE A 141 -2.85 -6.18 -12.80
C ILE A 141 -1.82 -7.21 -13.31
N GLY A 142 -1.83 -8.42 -12.76
CA GLY A 142 -0.83 -9.44 -13.08
C GLY A 142 -1.36 -10.87 -12.96
N GLU A 143 -0.95 -11.72 -13.90
CA GLU A 143 -1.04 -13.17 -13.78
C GLU A 143 0.36 -13.68 -13.39
N ASN A 144 0.53 -14.23 -12.19
CA ASN A 144 1.77 -14.85 -11.73
C ASN A 144 1.62 -16.38 -11.59
N PRO A 145 1.33 -17.13 -12.68
CA PRO A 145 1.12 -18.57 -12.60
C PRO A 145 2.42 -19.32 -12.23
N PRO A 146 2.36 -20.33 -11.34
CA PRO A 146 1.17 -20.97 -10.78
C PRO A 146 0.74 -20.44 -9.39
N GLN A 147 1.16 -19.24 -8.99
CA GLN A 147 1.18 -18.81 -7.58
C GLN A 147 -0.01 -17.91 -7.19
N SER A 148 -0.34 -16.89 -7.99
CA SER A 148 -1.46 -15.98 -7.72
C SER A 148 -1.94 -15.23 -8.97
N LEU A 149 -3.17 -14.71 -8.88
CA LEU A 149 -3.64 -13.57 -9.64
C LEU A 149 -3.49 -12.33 -8.75
N ASP A 150 -2.83 -11.29 -9.23
CA ASP A 150 -2.50 -10.11 -8.45
C ASP A 150 -3.40 -8.94 -8.86
N TYR A 151 -4.00 -8.29 -7.86
CA TYR A 151 -4.96 -7.20 -8.03
C TYR A 151 -4.44 -5.90 -7.39
N ALA A 152 -4.67 -4.76 -8.03
CA ALA A 152 -4.52 -3.43 -7.44
C ALA A 152 -5.83 -2.96 -6.81
N ILE A 153 -5.74 -2.14 -5.77
CA ILE A 153 -6.89 -1.41 -5.21
C ILE A 153 -7.29 -0.31 -6.19
N VAL A 154 -8.56 -0.23 -6.56
CA VAL A 154 -9.10 0.86 -7.39
C VAL A 154 -9.57 1.99 -6.48
N ILE A 155 -9.07 3.20 -6.69
CA ILE A 155 -9.37 4.38 -5.85
C ILE A 155 -9.92 5.53 -6.71
N PRO A 156 -11.07 6.13 -6.36
CA PRO A 156 -11.57 7.34 -7.03
C PRO A 156 -10.61 8.53 -6.84
N LYS A 157 -10.20 9.17 -7.94
CA LYS A 157 -9.28 10.32 -7.93
C LYS A 157 -9.80 11.51 -7.14
N ASP A 158 -11.11 11.71 -7.15
CA ASP A 158 -11.83 12.78 -6.45
C ASP A 158 -12.02 12.51 -4.95
N GLU A 159 -11.68 11.31 -4.48
CA GLU A 159 -11.65 10.92 -3.06
C GLU A 159 -10.22 10.60 -2.57
N PHE A 160 -9.25 10.37 -3.47
CA PHE A 160 -7.89 10.00 -3.09
C PHE A 160 -7.11 11.16 -2.44
N GLY A 161 -6.81 11.01 -1.16
CA GLY A 161 -6.01 11.94 -0.39
C GLY A 161 -6.73 13.17 0.16
N ILE A 162 -5.93 14.19 0.49
CA ILE A 162 -6.31 15.35 1.30
C ILE A 162 -6.80 16.50 0.42
N ASP A 163 -7.90 17.14 0.80
CA ASP A 163 -8.36 18.39 0.18
C ASP A 163 -7.39 19.56 0.47
N ALA A 164 -6.91 20.20 -0.59
CA ALA A 164 -6.05 21.38 -0.55
C ALA A 164 -6.80 22.69 -0.88
N THR A 165 -8.13 22.65 -0.99
CA THR A 165 -8.96 23.84 -1.28
C THR A 165 -8.79 24.89 -0.18
N GLY A 166 -8.37 26.11 -0.57
CA GLY A 166 -7.99 27.19 0.33
C GLY A 166 -6.48 27.49 0.35
N VAL A 167 -5.64 26.63 -0.24
CA VAL A 167 -4.19 26.87 -0.44
C VAL A 167 -3.89 28.14 -1.26
N ASP A 168 -4.85 28.56 -2.07
CA ASP A 168 -4.80 29.75 -2.91
C ASP A 168 -5.19 31.05 -2.19
N LEU A 169 -5.89 30.96 -1.05
CA LEU A 169 -6.21 32.08 -0.15
C LEU A 169 -4.98 32.54 0.63
N LEU A 170 -4.11 31.59 1.02
CA LEU A 170 -2.89 31.87 1.76
C LEU A 170 -1.80 32.49 0.85
N PRO A 171 -0.83 33.24 1.41
CA PRO A 171 0.30 33.79 0.65
C PRO A 171 1.13 32.70 -0.07
N ALA A 172 1.73 33.06 -1.20
CA ALA A 172 2.45 32.10 -2.06
C ALA A 172 3.80 31.63 -1.47
N ASP A 173 4.27 32.29 -0.41
CA ASP A 173 5.45 31.96 0.38
C ASP A 173 5.11 31.30 1.74
N THR A 174 3.88 30.80 1.90
CA THR A 174 3.48 29.98 3.05
C THR A 174 4.24 28.65 3.05
N GLU A 175 4.87 28.32 4.18
CA GLU A 175 5.51 27.02 4.42
C GLU A 175 4.53 26.04 5.07
N TYR A 176 4.60 24.77 4.68
CA TYR A 176 3.75 23.68 5.14
C TYR A 176 4.62 22.53 5.64
N ARG A 177 4.39 22.04 6.86
CA ARG A 177 5.15 20.90 7.42
C ARG A 177 4.25 19.88 8.11
N ILE A 178 4.64 18.62 8.03
CA ILE A 178 3.98 17.51 8.73
C ILE A 178 5.06 16.78 9.52
N HIS A 179 4.89 16.70 10.86
CA HIS A 179 5.91 16.19 11.79
C HIS A 179 7.32 16.79 11.60
N GLY A 180 7.40 18.04 11.10
CA GLY A 180 8.65 18.75 10.82
C GLY A 180 9.28 18.47 9.45
N VAL A 181 8.72 17.56 8.64
CA VAL A 181 9.09 17.36 7.23
C VAL A 181 8.43 18.45 6.38
N ASP A 182 9.18 19.07 5.48
CA ASP A 182 8.67 20.09 4.55
C ASP A 182 7.84 19.44 3.43
N VAL A 183 6.56 19.81 3.36
CA VAL A 183 5.60 19.35 2.34
C VAL A 183 5.09 20.50 1.47
N SER A 184 5.70 21.69 1.57
CA SER A 184 5.26 22.91 0.87
C SER A 184 5.18 22.73 -0.64
N ALA A 185 6.07 21.91 -1.22
CA ALA A 185 6.08 21.62 -2.65
C ALA A 185 4.77 20.98 -3.15
N ALA A 186 4.11 20.15 -2.35
CA ALA A 186 2.82 19.54 -2.71
C ALA A 186 1.69 20.58 -2.74
N PHE A 187 1.59 21.40 -1.69
CA PHE A 187 0.59 22.47 -1.60
C PHE A 187 0.78 23.52 -2.71
N LEU A 188 2.02 23.88 -3.03
CA LEU A 188 2.33 24.79 -4.14
C LEU A 188 2.02 24.16 -5.51
N ALA A 189 2.26 22.85 -5.69
CA ALA A 189 1.90 22.14 -6.91
C ALA A 189 0.36 22.07 -7.08
N ALA A 190 -0.38 21.71 -6.03
CA ALA A 190 -1.84 21.69 -6.02
C ALA A 190 -2.42 23.06 -6.37
N ARG A 191 -1.91 24.14 -5.74
CA ARG A 191 -2.26 25.52 -6.09
C ARG A 191 -2.03 25.83 -7.57
N GLY A 192 -0.89 25.40 -8.11
CA GLY A 192 -0.53 25.60 -9.51
C GLY A 192 -1.41 24.86 -10.53
N TRP A 193 -2.16 23.85 -10.08
CA TRP A 193 -3.10 23.07 -10.90
C TRP A 193 -4.57 23.47 -10.70
N SER A 194 -4.84 24.47 -9.85
CA SER A 194 -6.20 24.99 -9.63
C SER A 194 -6.86 25.43 -10.95
N THR A 195 -8.00 24.82 -11.26
CA THR A 195 -8.76 25.07 -12.49
C THR A 195 -10.17 25.50 -12.14
N ASP A 196 -10.57 26.70 -12.59
CA ASP A 196 -11.86 27.34 -12.28
C ASP A 196 -12.19 27.41 -10.77
N GLY A 197 -11.16 27.47 -9.91
CA GLY A 197 -11.28 27.50 -8.45
C GLY A 197 -11.27 26.12 -7.77
N THR A 198 -11.26 25.03 -8.54
CA THR A 198 -11.12 23.66 -8.02
C THR A 198 -9.64 23.31 -7.89
N VAL A 199 -9.18 23.10 -6.66
CA VAL A 199 -7.83 22.62 -6.34
C VAL A 199 -7.84 21.09 -6.35
N PRO A 200 -6.87 20.39 -6.97
CA PRO A 200 -6.78 18.93 -6.85
C PRO A 200 -6.39 18.51 -5.42
N ARG A 201 -6.90 17.35 -4.98
CA ARG A 201 -6.44 16.69 -3.76
C ARG A 201 -4.94 16.36 -3.86
N ILE A 202 -4.26 16.39 -2.72
CA ILE A 202 -2.88 15.91 -2.57
C ILE A 202 -2.96 14.42 -2.20
N PRO A 203 -2.44 13.50 -3.05
CA PRO A 203 -2.44 12.06 -2.78
C PRO A 203 -1.95 11.70 -1.37
N ALA A 204 -2.78 11.00 -0.61
CA ALA A 204 -2.50 10.56 0.75
C ALA A 204 -3.35 9.32 1.08
N PHE A 205 -2.88 8.47 1.98
CA PHE A 205 -3.67 7.36 2.53
C PHE A 205 -4.29 7.76 3.87
N GLY A 206 -4.97 6.82 4.51
CA GLY A 206 -5.67 7.07 5.76
C GLY A 206 -4.74 7.46 6.91
N GLY A 207 -5.25 8.33 7.80
CA GLY A 207 -4.63 8.73 9.06
C GLY A 207 -4.92 10.18 9.45
N THR A 208 -4.24 10.65 10.48
CA THR A 208 -4.31 12.03 10.97
C THR A 208 -3.00 12.77 10.67
N TYR A 209 -3.10 13.85 9.90
CA TYR A 209 -1.98 14.66 9.42
C TYR A 209 -1.96 16.02 10.15
N PRO A 210 -1.07 16.23 11.14
CA PRO A 210 -0.89 17.52 11.78
C PRO A 210 -0.07 18.45 10.89
N LEU A 211 -0.77 19.31 10.14
CA LEU A 211 -0.20 20.26 9.20
C LEU A 211 0.16 21.57 9.91
N GLU A 212 1.45 21.76 10.23
CA GLU A 212 2.01 23.06 10.63
C GLU A 212 2.02 23.98 9.41
N ILE A 213 1.34 25.11 9.50
CA ILE A 213 1.27 26.15 8.47
C ILE A 213 1.96 27.40 9.00
N THR A 214 3.00 27.86 8.30
CA THR A 214 3.71 29.10 8.62
C THR A 214 3.54 30.11 7.50
N VAL A 215 2.74 31.15 7.77
CA VAL A 215 2.60 32.32 6.89
C VAL A 215 3.66 33.36 7.29
N PRO A 216 4.59 33.74 6.41
CA PRO A 216 5.63 34.72 6.74
C PRO A 216 5.10 36.16 6.76
N GLY A 217 5.79 37.05 7.48
CA GLY A 217 5.54 38.50 7.44
C GLY A 217 5.29 39.14 8.81
N VAL A 218 4.91 40.43 8.79
CA VAL A 218 4.65 41.22 10.01
C VAL A 218 3.32 40.83 10.68
N GLU A 219 2.35 40.41 9.88
CA GLU A 219 1.07 39.82 10.30
C GLU A 219 1.06 38.30 10.05
N GLY A 220 2.26 37.70 9.91
CA GLY A 220 2.43 36.27 9.75
C GLY A 220 2.18 35.48 11.04
N PHE A 221 1.93 34.18 10.90
CA PHE A 221 1.65 33.27 12.00
C PHE A 221 2.24 31.88 11.73
N THR A 222 2.38 31.09 12.79
CA THR A 222 2.59 29.64 12.72
C THR A 222 1.52 29.00 13.59
N ASP A 223 0.74 28.08 13.01
CA ASP A 223 -0.34 27.36 13.69
C ASP A 223 -0.54 25.98 13.05
N THR A 224 -1.24 25.07 13.72
CA THR A 224 -1.40 23.67 13.25
C THR A 224 -2.86 23.36 12.92
N LEU A 225 -3.08 22.89 11.69
CA LEU A 225 -4.34 22.33 11.24
C LEU A 225 -4.27 20.80 11.31
N GLU A 226 -5.19 20.17 12.05
CA GLU A 226 -5.34 18.71 12.05
C GLU A 226 -6.22 18.27 10.87
N LEU A 227 -5.62 17.51 9.94
CA LEU A 227 -6.29 16.97 8.76
C LEU A 227 -6.47 15.46 8.92
N ARG A 228 -7.68 15.03 9.27
CA ARG A 228 -8.02 13.62 9.46
C ARG A 228 -8.84 13.10 8.28
N THR A 229 -8.41 11.98 7.69
CA THR A 229 -9.14 11.31 6.60
C THR A 229 -10.38 10.58 7.13
N SER A 230 -11.37 10.33 6.25
CA SER A 230 -12.56 9.52 6.57
C SER A 230 -12.46 8.07 6.13
N THR A 231 -11.61 7.76 5.14
CA THR A 231 -11.33 6.38 4.66
C THR A 231 -9.84 6.04 4.69
N PHE A 232 -9.51 4.77 4.41
CA PHE A 232 -8.12 4.29 4.28
C PHE A 232 -7.36 4.88 3.08
N TYR A 233 -8.05 5.58 2.16
CA TYR A 233 -7.49 6.23 0.98
C TYR A 233 -7.74 7.75 0.96
N GLY A 234 -8.23 8.35 2.04
CA GLY A 234 -8.60 9.76 2.08
C GLY A 234 -10.09 9.96 2.38
N GLY A 235 -10.88 10.20 1.34
CA GLY A 235 -12.28 10.56 1.48
C GLY A 235 -12.50 12.00 2.00
N ASP A 236 -13.76 12.33 2.22
CA ASP A 236 -14.30 13.67 2.52
C ASP A 236 -13.88 14.29 3.87
N GLY A 237 -13.21 13.55 4.77
CA GLY A 237 -12.92 14.00 6.14
C GLY A 237 -12.11 15.32 6.25
N THR A 238 -11.38 15.67 5.18
CA THR A 238 -10.55 16.88 5.11
C THR A 238 -11.19 18.05 4.35
N ASP A 239 -12.37 17.85 3.74
CA ASP A 239 -12.96 18.80 2.80
C ASP A 239 -13.24 20.17 3.44
N GLY A 240 -12.75 21.23 2.78
CA GLY A 240 -12.88 22.61 3.20
C GLY A 240 -12.04 23.02 4.42
N LYS A 241 -11.32 22.10 5.08
CA LYS A 241 -10.60 22.39 6.34
C LYS A 241 -9.55 23.48 6.19
N LEU A 242 -8.78 23.46 5.10
CA LEU A 242 -7.78 24.49 4.83
C LEU A 242 -8.41 25.86 4.50
N THR A 243 -9.59 25.87 3.86
CA THR A 243 -10.39 27.08 3.64
C THR A 243 -10.94 27.65 4.95
N GLU A 244 -11.51 26.81 5.82
CA GLU A 244 -11.96 27.21 7.17
C GLU A 244 -10.81 27.81 7.99
N PHE A 245 -9.64 27.17 7.93
CA PHE A 245 -8.42 27.63 8.60
C PHE A 245 -7.95 28.99 8.08
N ALA A 246 -7.83 29.16 6.75
CA ALA A 246 -7.41 30.43 6.14
C ALA A 246 -8.34 31.60 6.53
N HIS A 247 -9.66 31.39 6.43
CA HIS A 247 -10.66 32.37 6.87
C HIS A 247 -10.56 32.69 8.37
N SER A 248 -10.22 31.71 9.22
CA SER A 248 -10.08 31.92 10.67
C SER A 248 -8.91 32.84 11.04
N HIS A 249 -7.87 32.87 10.18
CA HIS A 249 -6.71 33.77 10.28
C HIS A 249 -6.86 35.06 9.44
N GLY A 250 -8.01 35.29 8.81
CA GLY A 250 -8.37 36.56 8.15
C GLY A 250 -7.99 36.68 6.67
N PHE A 251 -7.70 35.56 6.00
CA PHE A 251 -7.52 35.48 4.54
C PHE A 251 -8.86 35.26 3.81
#